data_AF-A0A7S0BGH5-F1
#
_entry.id   AF-A0A7S0BGH5-F1
#
_cell.length_a   1.000
_cell.length_b   1.000
_cell.length_c   1.000
_cell.angle_alpha   90.00
_cell.angle_beta   90.00
_cell.angle_gamma   90.00
#
_symmetry.space_group_name_H-M   'P 1'
#
loop_
_entity.id
_entity.type
_entity.pdbx_description
1 polymer ?
#
loop_
_entity_poly.entity_id
_entity_poly.type
_entity_poly.pdbx_seq_one_letter_code
_entity_poly.pdbx_strand_id
1 'polypeptide(L)'
;MLRSSAFRAFVRQGWSQQCVKRDLKTTAKLSATGSVQHIDADYNLETTPFDFSDENYMEIRKIMKRYPSNYKSSGVIPLLDLAQRQCGGWLPLSAMNKVAKILEMPPMRVYEVATFYTMFNRTKIGKYNVQVCTTTPCMVRGGYDILETVENHLGIKAGGDTAD
;
A
#
# COMPACT_ATOMS: atom_id res chain seq x y z
N MET A 1 -70.92 58.50 -1.94
CA MET A 1 -69.96 59.38 -1.24
C MET A 1 -68.60 58.67 -1.16
N LEU A 2 -67.61 59.19 -1.91
CA LEU A 2 -66.14 59.16 -1.69
C LEU A 2 -65.46 57.79 -1.53
N ARG A 3 -64.40 57.36 -2.22
CA ARG A 3 -63.38 57.91 -3.14
C ARG A 3 -62.63 56.70 -3.74
N SER A 4 -62.39 56.66 -5.05
CA SER A 4 -61.05 56.81 -5.67
C SER A 4 -60.00 55.80 -5.17
N SER A 5 -59.74 54.73 -5.92
CA SER A 5 -58.72 54.62 -6.99
C SER A 5 -57.33 54.24 -6.49
N ALA A 6 -56.91 53.03 -6.87
CA ALA A 6 -55.56 52.56 -7.21
C ALA A 6 -54.40 52.99 -6.31
N PHE A 7 -53.58 52.03 -5.84
CA PHE A 7 -52.12 52.18 -5.89
C PHE A 7 -51.42 50.83 -5.61
N ARG A 8 -50.73 50.33 -6.64
CA ARG A 8 -49.50 49.50 -6.60
C ARG A 8 -49.56 48.11 -5.96
N ALA A 9 -49.91 47.14 -6.79
CA ALA A 9 -49.21 45.85 -6.80
C ALA A 9 -47.76 46.07 -7.25
N PHE A 10 -46.79 45.99 -6.34
CA PHE A 10 -45.37 46.01 -6.66
C PHE A 10 -44.62 45.05 -5.75
N VAL A 11 -44.18 43.95 -6.36
CA VAL A 11 -43.01 43.13 -5.98
C VAL A 11 -43.19 42.23 -4.75
N ARG A 12 -43.87 41.10 -4.99
CA ARG A 12 -43.41 39.79 -4.52
C ARG A 12 -42.14 39.42 -5.32
N GLN A 13 -40.96 39.73 -4.78
CA GLN A 13 -39.72 39.03 -5.13
C GLN A 13 -39.03 38.81 -3.77
N GLY A 14 -39.17 37.64 -3.18
CA GLY A 14 -38.48 36.45 -3.70
C GLY A 14 -37.05 36.39 -3.18
N TRP A 15 -36.81 36.77 -1.92
CA TRP A 15 -35.55 36.44 -1.23
C TRP A 15 -35.66 35.02 -0.68
N SER A 16 -35.80 34.03 -1.59
CA SER A 16 -35.38 32.68 -1.24
C SER A 16 -33.86 32.76 -1.17
N GLN A 17 -33.30 32.89 0.04
CA GLN A 17 -31.91 32.56 0.25
C GLN A 17 -31.71 31.11 -0.22
N GLN A 18 -31.26 30.96 -1.46
CA GLN A 18 -30.63 29.73 -1.89
C GLN A 18 -29.35 29.64 -1.07
N CYS A 19 -29.49 28.99 0.09
CA CYS A 19 -28.40 28.40 0.81
C CYS A 19 -27.69 27.51 -0.20
N VAL A 20 -26.56 28.00 -0.73
CA VAL A 20 -25.67 27.21 -1.57
C VAL A 20 -25.21 26.06 -0.68
N LYS A 21 -25.86 24.90 -0.84
CA LYS A 21 -25.38 23.65 -0.25
C LYS A 21 -24.00 23.44 -0.85
N ARG A 22 -22.95 23.76 -0.09
CA ARG A 22 -21.61 23.31 -0.40
C ARG A 22 -21.66 21.80 -0.31
N ASP A 23 -21.71 21.13 -1.45
CA ASP A 23 -21.52 19.69 -1.51
C ASP A 23 -20.13 19.39 -0.95
N LEU A 24 -20.09 18.80 0.23
CA LEU A 24 -18.87 18.25 0.80
C LEU A 24 -18.42 17.10 -0.10
N LYS A 25 -17.54 17.41 -1.06
CA LYS A 25 -16.85 16.37 -1.81
C LYS A 25 -15.85 15.71 -0.87
N THR A 26 -16.17 14.50 -0.42
CA THR A 26 -15.20 13.65 0.26
C THR A 26 -14.22 13.13 -0.80
N THR A 27 -12.93 13.21 -0.52
CA THR A 27 -11.92 12.57 -1.37
C THR A 27 -12.11 11.05 -1.32
N ALA A 28 -11.85 10.36 -2.42
CA ALA A 28 -11.85 8.90 -2.43
C ALA A 28 -10.84 8.38 -1.39
N LYS A 29 -11.21 7.30 -0.67
CA LYS A 29 -10.27 6.62 0.24
C LYS A 29 -9.06 6.15 -0.58
N LEU A 30 -7.85 6.56 -0.19
CA LEU A 30 -6.63 6.01 -0.79
C LEU A 30 -6.52 4.52 -0.44
N SER A 31 -6.26 3.69 -1.45
CA SER A 31 -5.90 2.29 -1.24
C SER A 31 -4.50 2.18 -0.66
N ALA A 32 -4.26 1.19 0.21
CA ALA A 32 -2.94 0.92 0.78
C ALA A 32 -1.91 0.55 -0.31
N THR A 33 -2.36 0.00 -1.44
CA THR A 33 -1.53 -0.45 -2.55
C THR A 33 -0.93 0.76 -3.30
N GLY A 34 0.38 0.92 -3.21
CA GLY A 34 1.13 1.99 -3.88
C GLY A 34 1.39 3.25 -3.03
N SER A 35 0.81 3.37 -1.84
CA SER A 35 1.13 4.45 -0.89
C SER A 35 2.49 4.23 -0.24
N VAL A 36 3.33 5.26 -0.14
CA VAL A 36 4.59 5.21 0.62
C VAL A 36 4.32 5.12 2.13
N GLN A 37 3.25 5.75 2.59
CA GLN A 37 2.84 5.75 3.98
C GLN A 37 2.01 4.50 4.32
N HIS A 38 2.16 4.02 5.55
CA HIS A 38 1.32 2.96 6.09
C HIS A 38 -0.10 3.50 6.32
N ILE A 39 -1.10 2.70 5.93
CA ILE A 39 -2.50 2.94 6.22
C ILE A 39 -2.97 1.72 7.00
N ASP A 40 -3.47 1.97 8.21
CA ASP A 40 -3.97 0.92 9.09
C ASP A 40 -5.14 0.18 8.42
N ALA A 41 -4.98 -1.13 8.26
CA ALA A 41 -6.01 -2.02 7.75
C ALA A 41 -6.23 -3.15 8.76
N ASP A 42 -7.41 -3.75 8.78
CA ASP A 42 -7.77 -4.78 9.77
C ASP A 42 -6.77 -5.95 9.85
N TYR A 43 -6.09 -6.25 8.74
CA TYR A 43 -5.09 -7.32 8.63
C TYR A 43 -3.64 -6.86 8.83
N ASN A 44 -3.37 -5.55 8.87
CA ASN A 44 -2.02 -4.98 8.97
C ASN A 44 -2.04 -3.80 9.95
N LEU A 45 -1.94 -4.12 11.24
CA LEU A 45 -1.85 -3.18 12.35
C LEU A 45 -0.50 -3.36 13.05
N GLU A 46 -0.06 -2.36 13.80
CA GLU A 46 1.11 -2.49 14.68
C GLU A 46 0.95 -3.61 15.73
N THR A 47 -0.29 -3.91 16.11
CA THR A 47 -0.65 -4.91 17.12
C THR A 47 -0.79 -6.32 16.56
N THR A 48 -0.73 -6.51 15.23
CA THR A 48 -0.83 -7.83 14.61
C THR A 48 0.30 -8.72 15.15
N PRO A 49 0.03 -9.90 15.73
CA PRO A 49 1.07 -10.75 16.30
C PRO A 49 1.92 -11.35 15.18
N PHE A 50 3.23 -11.08 15.21
CA PHE A 50 4.20 -11.70 14.32
C PHE A 50 5.47 -12.08 15.08
N ASP A 51 5.87 -13.34 14.94
CA ASP A 51 7.18 -13.82 15.39
C ASP A 51 7.78 -14.78 14.35
N PHE A 52 9.10 -14.91 14.36
CA PHE A 52 9.81 -15.87 13.52
C PHE A 52 9.62 -17.30 14.04
N SER A 53 9.60 -18.28 13.13
CA SER A 53 9.67 -19.68 13.52
C SER A 53 11.05 -20.04 14.08
N ASP A 54 11.14 -21.10 14.87
CA ASP A 54 12.42 -21.58 15.44
C ASP A 54 13.46 -21.90 14.34
N GLU A 55 12.99 -22.43 13.21
CA GLU A 55 13.79 -22.68 12.02
C GLU A 55 14.36 -21.38 11.46
N ASN A 56 13.53 -20.36 11.33
CA ASN A 56 13.96 -19.05 10.84
C ASN A 56 14.93 -18.38 11.82
N TYR A 57 14.78 -18.57 13.13
CA TYR A 57 15.79 -18.12 14.10
C TYR A 57 17.16 -18.75 13.89
N MET A 58 17.24 -20.01 13.41
CA MET A 58 18.52 -20.61 13.03
C MET A 58 19.13 -19.91 11.81
N GLU A 59 18.33 -19.59 10.79
CA GLU A 59 18.78 -18.86 9.61
C GLU A 59 19.19 -17.42 9.93
N ILE A 60 18.45 -16.73 10.80
CA ILE A 60 18.81 -15.40 11.31
C ILE A 60 20.20 -15.43 11.93
N ARG A 61 20.50 -16.43 12.78
CA ARG A 61 21.84 -16.59 13.36
C ARG A 61 22.92 -16.82 12.30
N LYS A 62 22.63 -17.54 11.22
CA LYS A 62 23.58 -17.75 10.11
C LYS A 62 23.81 -16.46 9.32
N ILE A 63 22.77 -15.68 9.05
CA ILE A 63 22.85 -14.38 8.37
C ILE A 63 23.66 -13.39 9.21
N MET A 64 23.37 -13.32 10.51
CA MET A 64 24.06 -12.46 11.47
C MET A 64 25.57 -12.71 11.53
N LYS A 65 26.02 -13.96 11.35
CA LYS A 65 27.45 -14.32 11.34
C LYS A 65 28.22 -13.77 10.13
N ARG A 66 27.53 -13.39 9.05
CA ARG A 66 28.18 -12.82 7.85
C ARG A 66 28.67 -11.38 8.08
N TYR A 67 28.08 -10.69 9.05
CA TYR A 67 28.37 -9.29 9.33
C TYR A 67 29.12 -9.17 10.66
N PRO A 68 30.06 -8.21 10.78
CA PRO A 68 30.75 -7.97 12.04
C PRO A 68 29.78 -7.39 13.09
N SER A 69 30.11 -7.56 14.37
CA SER A 69 29.22 -7.24 15.50
C SER A 69 28.84 -5.75 15.60
N ASN A 70 29.66 -4.86 15.06
CA ASN A 70 29.44 -3.41 15.02
C ASN A 70 28.48 -2.97 13.88
N TYR A 71 28.32 -3.77 12.83
CA TYR A 71 27.49 -3.46 11.67
C TYR A 71 26.37 -4.50 11.48
N LYS A 72 25.67 -4.85 12.56
CA LYS A 72 24.51 -5.77 12.50
C LYS A 72 23.41 -5.26 11.56
N SER A 73 23.24 -3.94 11.47
CA SER A 73 22.25 -3.27 10.62
C SER A 73 22.38 -3.61 9.13
N SER A 74 23.56 -4.02 8.65
CA SER A 74 23.76 -4.48 7.27
C SER A 74 22.95 -5.74 6.92
N GLY A 75 22.51 -6.50 7.92
CA GLY A 75 21.65 -7.67 7.75
C GLY A 75 20.16 -7.37 7.53
N VAL A 76 19.74 -6.10 7.39
CA VAL A 76 18.32 -5.73 7.25
C VAL A 76 17.64 -6.34 6.03
N ILE A 77 18.29 -6.33 4.86
CA ILE A 77 17.75 -6.87 3.61
C ILE A 77 17.47 -8.39 3.72
N PRO A 78 18.44 -9.23 4.09
CA PRO A 78 18.20 -10.68 4.17
C PRO A 78 17.21 -11.06 5.28
N LEU A 79 17.13 -10.28 6.37
CA LEU A 79 16.14 -10.53 7.43
C LEU A 79 14.72 -10.16 7.00
N LEU A 80 14.54 -9.06 6.27
CA LEU A 80 13.25 -8.70 5.70
C LEU A 80 12.80 -9.70 4.63
N ASP A 81 13.71 -10.19 3.78
CA ASP A 81 13.39 -11.23 2.79
C ASP A 81 12.95 -12.52 3.48
N LEU A 82 13.64 -12.93 4.55
CA LEU A 82 13.23 -14.09 5.35
C LEU A 82 11.84 -13.90 5.99
N ALA A 83 11.56 -12.71 6.53
CA ALA A 83 10.25 -12.38 7.08
C ALA A 83 9.14 -12.42 6.01
N GLN A 84 9.41 -11.88 4.82
CA GLN A 84 8.47 -11.89 3.70
C GLN A 84 8.13 -13.31 3.25
N ARG A 85 9.14 -14.19 3.18
CA ARG A 85 8.94 -15.61 2.85
C ARG A 85 8.08 -16.32 3.90
N GLN A 86 8.30 -16.04 5.17
CA GLN A 86 7.52 -16.62 6.25
C GLN A 86 6.04 -16.17 6.21
N CYS A 87 5.79 -14.91 5.89
CA CYS A 87 4.45 -14.32 5.82
C CYS A 87 3.67 -14.68 4.54
N GLY A 88 4.23 -15.51 3.65
CA GLY A 88 3.57 -15.87 2.39
C GLY A 88 3.67 -14.80 1.30
N GLY A 89 4.78 -14.04 1.26
CA GLY A 89 5.11 -13.16 0.13
C GLY A 89 4.90 -11.66 0.39
N TRP A 90 4.44 -11.26 1.56
CA TRP A 90 4.24 -9.86 1.97
C TRP A 90 4.79 -9.57 3.37
N LEU A 91 4.92 -8.29 3.72
CA LEU A 91 5.51 -7.82 4.96
C LEU A 91 4.51 -7.00 5.78
N PRO A 92 3.98 -7.54 6.90
CA PRO A 92 3.21 -6.75 7.85
C PRO A 92 4.11 -5.79 8.61
N LEU A 93 3.51 -4.72 9.15
CA LEU A 93 4.21 -3.72 9.94
C LEU A 93 4.88 -4.34 11.18
N SER A 94 4.20 -5.28 11.82
CA SER A 94 4.72 -6.05 12.95
C SER A 94 5.99 -6.85 12.63
N ALA A 95 6.12 -7.37 11.40
CA ALA A 95 7.33 -8.07 10.98
C ALA A 95 8.53 -7.13 10.84
N MET A 96 8.31 -5.95 10.26
CA MET A 96 9.35 -4.91 10.18
C MET A 96 9.79 -4.46 11.58
N ASN A 97 8.83 -4.27 12.49
CA ASN A 97 9.12 -3.95 13.89
C ASN A 97 9.90 -5.05 14.62
N LYS A 98 9.59 -6.33 14.35
CA LYS A 98 10.34 -7.46 14.90
C LYS A 98 11.79 -7.48 14.38
N VAL A 99 11.99 -7.26 13.07
CA VAL A 99 13.34 -7.16 12.48
C VAL A 99 14.13 -6.00 13.10
N ALA A 100 13.50 -4.84 13.29
CA ALA A 100 14.12 -3.69 13.94
C ALA A 100 14.61 -4.02 15.36
N LYS A 101 13.79 -4.76 16.14
CA LYS A 101 14.16 -5.24 17.49
C LYS A 101 15.36 -6.19 17.46
N ILE A 102 15.42 -7.12 16.51
CA ILE A 102 16.53 -8.09 16.38
C ILE A 102 17.85 -7.37 16.02
N LEU A 103 17.76 -6.36 15.15
CA LEU A 103 18.92 -5.60 14.68
C LEU A 103 19.32 -4.45 15.62
N GLU A 104 18.58 -4.21 16.70
CA GLU A 104 18.82 -3.13 17.65
C GLU A 104 18.86 -1.75 16.98
N MET A 105 18.00 -1.54 15.96
CA MET A 105 17.96 -0.31 15.16
C MET A 105 16.56 0.34 15.19
N PRO A 106 16.44 1.66 14.98
CA PRO A 106 15.13 2.31 14.95
C PRO A 106 14.27 1.75 13.81
N PRO A 107 12.96 1.51 14.04
CA PRO A 107 12.07 0.89 13.06
C PRO A 107 11.93 1.72 11.78
N MET A 108 12.07 3.05 11.88
CA MET A 108 12.04 3.94 10.73
C MET A 108 13.06 3.56 9.65
N ARG A 109 14.26 3.11 10.02
CA ARG A 109 15.28 2.68 9.06
C ARG A 109 14.90 1.39 8.33
N VAL A 110 14.15 0.52 8.99
CA VAL A 110 13.62 -0.69 8.36
C VAL A 110 12.49 -0.33 7.39
N TYR A 111 11.65 0.65 7.74
CA TYR A 111 10.60 1.16 6.86
C TYR A 111 11.16 1.85 5.62
N GLU A 112 12.23 2.64 5.75
CA GLU A 112 12.97 3.22 4.62
C GLU A 112 13.43 2.13 3.64
N VAL A 113 14.04 1.04 4.15
CA VAL A 113 14.51 -0.07 3.32
C VAL A 113 13.33 -0.81 2.66
N ALA A 114 12.28 -1.11 3.42
CA ALA A 114 11.12 -1.83 2.92
C ALA A 114 10.32 -1.03 1.87
N THR A 115 10.38 0.30 1.90
CA THR A 115 9.72 1.16 0.91
C THR A 115 10.63 1.45 -0.29
N PHE A 116 11.94 1.44 -0.10
CA PHE A 116 12.91 1.73 -1.15
C PHE A 116 13.06 0.59 -2.17
N TYR A 117 13.12 -0.67 -1.70
CA TYR A 117 13.26 -1.82 -2.59
C TYR A 117 11.90 -2.34 -3.05
N THR A 118 11.72 -2.44 -4.37
CA THR A 118 10.46 -2.88 -5.00
C THR A 118 10.11 -4.36 -4.77
N MET A 119 11.04 -5.17 -4.26
CA MET A 119 10.80 -6.59 -3.97
C MET A 119 9.94 -6.82 -2.72
N PHE A 120 9.96 -5.87 -1.78
CA PHE A 120 9.26 -5.97 -0.52
C PHE A 120 7.80 -5.57 -0.67
N ASN A 121 6.91 -6.56 -0.73
CA ASN A 121 5.47 -6.30 -0.84
C ASN A 121 4.91 -5.92 0.53
N ARG A 122 4.36 -4.71 0.67
CA ARG A 122 3.78 -4.19 1.93
C ARG A 122 2.28 -4.44 2.05
N THR A 123 1.64 -4.75 0.93
CA THR A 123 0.27 -5.20 0.86
C THR A 123 0.25 -6.70 0.60
N LYS A 124 -0.82 -7.36 1.03
CA LYS A 124 -1.03 -8.77 0.73
C LYS A 124 -1.10 -8.95 -0.79
N ILE A 125 -0.36 -9.92 -1.29
CA ILE A 125 -0.36 -10.34 -2.69
C ILE A 125 -0.88 -11.77 -2.80
N GLY A 126 -1.29 -12.18 -4.00
CA GLY A 126 -1.58 -13.58 -4.30
C GLY A 126 -0.38 -14.51 -4.05
N LYS A 127 -0.63 -15.83 -4.10
CA LYS A 127 0.41 -16.86 -3.87
C LYS A 127 1.59 -16.75 -4.85
N TYR A 128 1.32 -16.33 -6.08
CA TYR A 128 2.31 -16.15 -7.12
C TYR A 128 2.31 -14.69 -7.60
N ASN A 129 3.44 -14.01 -7.45
CA ASN A 129 3.64 -12.67 -8.00
C ASN A 129 4.34 -12.78 -9.36
N VAL A 130 3.57 -12.66 -10.44
CA VAL A 130 4.07 -12.74 -11.82
C VAL A 130 4.56 -11.36 -12.25
N GLN A 131 5.87 -11.21 -12.45
CA GLN A 131 6.49 -9.96 -12.87
C GLN A 131 6.93 -10.05 -14.33
N VAL A 132 6.23 -9.34 -15.22
CA VAL A 132 6.56 -9.27 -16.64
C VAL A 132 7.45 -8.05 -16.90
N CYS A 133 8.62 -8.28 -17.48
CA CYS A 133 9.55 -7.21 -17.83
C CYS A 133 9.09 -6.48 -19.10
N THR A 134 8.87 -5.17 -18.99
CA THR A 134 8.49 -4.28 -20.10
C THR A 134 9.58 -3.26 -20.45
N THR A 135 10.82 -3.51 -20.03
CA THR A 135 11.97 -2.66 -20.41
C THR A 135 12.30 -2.77 -21.90
N THR A 136 13.06 -1.82 -22.45
CA THR A 136 13.34 -1.70 -23.89
C THR A 136 13.76 -3.01 -24.58
N PRO A 137 14.66 -3.83 -24.01
CA PRO A 137 15.05 -5.10 -24.65
C PRO A 137 13.90 -6.10 -24.79
N CYS A 138 13.04 -6.20 -23.77
CA CYS A 138 11.86 -7.07 -23.81
C CYS A 138 10.76 -6.47 -24.68
N MET A 139 10.59 -5.15 -24.66
CA MET A 139 9.63 -4.42 -25.49
C MET A 139 9.85 -4.70 -26.98
N VAL A 140 11.10 -4.61 -27.48
CA VAL A 140 11.43 -4.89 -28.89
C VAL A 140 11.17 -6.36 -29.27
N ARG A 141 11.16 -7.26 -28.27
CA ARG A 141 10.88 -8.70 -28.43
C ARG A 141 9.41 -9.06 -28.23
N GLY A 142 8.50 -8.10 -28.09
CA GLY A 142 7.07 -8.35 -27.88
C GLY A 142 6.68 -8.56 -26.41
N GLY A 143 7.39 -7.92 -25.46
CA GLY A 143 7.08 -8.04 -24.03
C GLY A 143 5.67 -7.57 -23.65
N TYR A 144 5.11 -6.61 -24.39
CA TYR A 144 3.72 -6.18 -24.20
C TYR A 144 2.71 -7.25 -24.64
N ASP A 145 3.01 -8.01 -25.68
CA ASP A 145 2.14 -9.10 -26.16
C ASP A 145 2.01 -10.20 -25.09
N ILE A 146 3.11 -10.46 -24.35
CA ILE A 146 3.11 -11.39 -23.22
C ILE A 146 2.24 -10.85 -22.09
N LEU A 147 2.38 -9.56 -21.75
CA LEU A 147 1.58 -8.94 -20.70
C LEU A 147 0.08 -9.02 -21.04
N GLU A 148 -0.30 -8.66 -22.28
CA GLU A 148 -1.69 -8.72 -22.74
C GLU A 148 -2.24 -10.15 -22.72
N THR A 149 -1.43 -11.15 -23.10
CA THR A 149 -1.82 -12.56 -23.03
C THR A 149 -2.11 -12.99 -21.59
N VAL A 150 -1.28 -12.57 -20.64
CA VAL A 150 -1.47 -12.87 -19.21
C VAL A 150 -2.72 -12.17 -18.65
N GLU A 151 -2.92 -10.89 -18.98
CA GLU A 151 -4.13 -10.14 -18.58
C GLU A 151 -5.40 -10.78 -19.12
N ASN A 152 -5.40 -11.20 -20.39
CA ASN A 152 -6.55 -11.84 -21.03
C ASN A 152 -6.83 -13.24 -20.46
N HIS A 153 -5.79 -13.98 -20.07
CA HIS A 153 -5.95 -15.32 -19.49
C HIS A 153 -6.50 -15.26 -18.05
N LEU A 154 -5.98 -14.33 -17.23
CA LEU A 154 -6.36 -14.20 -15.83
C LEU A 154 -7.57 -13.28 -15.60
N GLY A 155 -7.96 -12.47 -16.60
CA GLY A 155 -9.08 -11.52 -16.50
C GLY A 155 -8.81 -10.33 -15.58
N ILE A 156 -7.55 -10.04 -15.29
CA ILE A 156 -7.11 -8.94 -14.42
C ILE A 156 -6.24 -7.94 -15.19
N LYS A 157 -6.16 -6.71 -14.69
CA LYS A 157 -5.18 -5.72 -15.14
C LYS A 157 -3.92 -5.79 -14.30
N ALA A 158 -2.80 -5.33 -14.85
CA ALA A 158 -1.53 -5.23 -14.14
C ALA A 158 -1.70 -4.54 -12.76
N GLY A 159 -1.30 -5.24 -11.70
CA GLY A 159 -1.45 -4.81 -10.31
C GLY A 159 -2.75 -5.23 -9.62
N GLY A 160 -3.65 -5.92 -10.32
CA GLY A 160 -4.78 -6.62 -9.71
C GLY A 160 -4.40 -8.01 -9.22
N ASP A 161 -5.19 -8.53 -8.28
CA ASP A 161 -5.11 -9.91 -7.80
C ASP A 161 -6.33 -10.70 -8.31
N THR A 162 -6.15 -12.00 -8.56
CA THR A 162 -7.25 -12.92 -8.84
C THR A 162 -8.10 -13.17 -7.58
N ALA A 163 -9.35 -13.61 -7.76
CA ALA A 163 -10.24 -13.91 -6.63
C ALA A 163 -9.88 -15.23 -5.91
N ASP A 164 -9.14 -16.11 -6.58
CA ASP A 164 -8.60 -17.38 -6.06
C ASP A 164 -7.32 -17.18 -5.24
#